data_AF-A0A820QG43-F1
#
_entry.id   AF-A0A820QG43-F1
#
_cell.length_a   1.000
_cell.length_b   1.000
_cell.length_c   1.000
_cell.angle_alpha   90.00
_cell.angle_beta   90.00
_cell.angle_gamma   90.00
#
_symmetry.space_group_name_H-M   'P 1'
#
loop_
_entity.id
_entity.type
_entity.pdbx_description
1 polymer ?
#
loop_
_entity_poly.entity_id
_entity_poly.type
_entity_poly.pdbx_seq_one_letter_code
_entity_poly.pdbx_strand_id
1 'polypeptide(L)'
;DLPLPDIQTPGNKAYDQSKIIGEQMAQEIIKNNNNNNSKSIICARFGWVNIMDEPGITPLRTVWFSYRDVCSFIAKALEAPLNISGIYFAMSNNHRLWVDLDDAKRDLGYIPQDGAEKLLD
;
A
#
# COMPACT_ATOMS: atom_id res chain seq x y z
N ASP A 1 -13.28 -13.22 17.12
CA ASP A 1 -12.51 -12.72 15.97
C ASP A 1 -13.02 -11.37 15.53
N LEU A 2 -12.12 -10.47 15.11
CA LEU A 2 -12.57 -9.22 14.49
C LEU A 2 -13.04 -9.56 13.08
N PRO A 3 -14.17 -9.00 12.61
CA PRO A 3 -14.59 -9.23 11.23
C PRO A 3 -13.46 -8.79 10.31
N LEU A 4 -13.11 -9.64 9.34
CA LEU A 4 -12.29 -9.21 8.22
C LEU A 4 -12.96 -7.96 7.63
N PRO A 5 -12.20 -6.90 7.30
CA PRO A 5 -12.76 -5.80 6.53
C PRO A 5 -13.40 -6.41 5.28
N ASP A 6 -14.55 -5.87 4.88
CA ASP A 6 -15.36 -6.44 3.81
C ASP A 6 -14.52 -6.58 2.53
N ILE A 7 -14.06 -7.81 2.28
CA ILE A 7 -13.33 -8.24 1.08
C ILE A 7 -14.21 -8.15 -0.17
N GLN A 8 -15.52 -7.92 0.01
CA GLN A 8 -16.49 -7.56 -1.01
C GLN A 8 -16.96 -6.12 -0.83
N THR A 9 -16.03 -5.18 -0.66
CA THR A 9 -16.25 -3.89 -1.33
C THR A 9 -15.75 -4.08 -2.77
N PRO A 10 -16.55 -4.60 -3.74
CA PRO A 10 -16.25 -4.25 -5.12
C PRO A 10 -16.20 -2.73 -5.07
N GLY A 11 -15.13 -2.07 -5.50
CA GLY A 11 -15.06 -0.61 -5.42
C GLY A 11 -16.34 -0.03 -6.02
N ASN A 12 -17.32 0.29 -5.17
CA ASN A 12 -18.73 0.49 -5.55
C ASN A 12 -19.12 1.93 -5.30
N LYS A 13 -18.22 2.68 -4.66
CA LYS A 13 -18.24 4.12 -4.58
C LYS A 13 -17.35 4.68 -5.69
N ALA A 14 -17.73 5.85 -6.18
CA ALA A 14 -16.99 6.57 -7.23
C ALA A 14 -15.50 6.77 -6.87
N TYR A 15 -15.19 6.96 -5.58
CA TYR A 15 -13.82 7.06 -5.09
C TYR A 15 -13.00 5.80 -5.40
N ASP A 16 -13.47 4.63 -4.97
CA ASP A 16 -12.74 3.36 -5.17
C ASP A 16 -12.56 3.06 -6.65
N GLN A 17 -13.62 3.26 -7.45
CA GLN A 17 -13.57 3.09 -8.90
C GLN A 17 -12.53 4.00 -9.54
N SER A 18 -12.44 5.26 -9.11
CA SER A 18 -11.44 6.19 -9.62
C SER A 18 -10.00 5.74 -9.32
N LYS A 19 -9.76 5.08 -8.18
CA LYS A 19 -8.44 4.54 -7.83
C LYS A 19 -8.09 3.32 -8.67
N ILE A 20 -9.03 2.40 -8.88
CA ILE A 20 -8.84 1.23 -9.75
C ILE A 20 -8.59 1.67 -11.21
N ILE A 21 -9.33 2.66 -11.72
CA ILE A 21 -9.08 3.23 -13.06
C ILE A 21 -7.67 3.81 -13.14
N GLY A 22 -7.20 4.52 -12.11
CA GLY A 22 -5.83 5.03 -12.04
C GLY A 22 -4.76 3.94 -12.13
N GLU A 23 -4.95 2.81 -11.44
CA GLU A 23 -4.05 1.65 -11.52
C GLU A 23 -4.04 1.04 -12.93
N GLN A 24 -5.21 0.90 -13.58
CA GLN A 24 -5.30 0.41 -14.95
C GLN A 24 -4.60 1.35 -15.94
N MET A 25 -4.79 2.66 -15.79
CA MET A 25 -4.09 3.66 -16.62
C MET A 25 -2.58 3.56 -16.45
N ALA A 26 -2.08 3.39 -15.21
CA ALA A 26 -0.66 3.20 -14.96
C ALA A 26 -0.12 1.95 -15.68
N GLN A 27 -0.83 0.82 -15.58
CA GLN A 27 -0.44 -0.42 -16.27
C GLN A 27 -0.39 -0.23 -17.80
N GLU A 28 -1.37 0.46 -18.39
CA GLU A 28 -1.35 0.72 -19.84
C GLU A 28 -0.24 1.67 -20.26
N ILE A 29 0.11 2.66 -19.44
CA ILE A 29 1.28 3.52 -19.71
C ILE A 29 2.57 2.70 -19.67
N ILE A 30 2.72 1.80 -18.71
CA ILE A 30 3.90 0.92 -18.60
C ILE A 30 3.99 -0.03 -19.79
N LYS A 31 2.88 -0.71 -20.16
CA LYS A 31 2.83 -1.66 -21.28
C LYS A 31 3.15 -1.01 -22.62
N ASN A 32 2.61 0.18 -22.86
CA ASN A 32 2.80 0.91 -24.12
C ASN A 32 4.11 1.71 -24.14
N ASN A 33 4.97 1.51 -23.15
CA ASN A 33 6.22 2.21 -23.07
C ASN A 33 7.27 1.59 -24.00
N ASN A 34 7.50 2.23 -25.15
CA ASN A 34 8.59 1.85 -26.05
C ASN A 34 9.92 2.25 -25.43
N ASN A 35 10.89 1.33 -25.41
CA ASN A 35 12.21 1.31 -24.73
C ASN A 35 13.05 2.62 -24.65
N ASN A 36 12.66 3.71 -25.32
CA ASN A 36 13.39 4.98 -25.35
C ASN A 36 12.92 6.04 -24.33
N ASN A 37 11.79 5.83 -23.63
CA ASN A 37 11.31 6.72 -22.57
C ASN A 37 11.10 5.93 -21.28
N SER A 38 12.13 5.73 -20.43
CA SER A 38 11.95 5.00 -19.17
C SER A 38 10.90 5.68 -18.29
N LYS A 39 9.72 5.06 -18.16
CA LYS A 39 8.62 5.51 -17.31
C LYS A 39 8.40 4.42 -16.28
N SER A 40 8.64 4.77 -15.02
CA SER A 40 8.29 3.95 -13.87
C SER A 40 7.03 4.51 -13.23
N ILE A 41 6.08 3.63 -12.89
CA ILE A 41 4.92 3.99 -12.09
C ILE A 41 4.74 2.97 -10.97
N ILE A 42 4.71 3.48 -9.74
CA ILE A 42 4.43 2.71 -8.53
C ILE A 42 3.06 3.16 -8.01
N CYS A 43 2.09 2.27 -8.07
CA CYS A 43 0.76 2.48 -7.49
C CYS A 43 0.75 1.93 -6.06
N ALA A 44 0.62 2.81 -5.08
CA ALA A 44 0.60 2.42 -3.68
C ALA A 44 -0.84 2.34 -3.15
N ARG A 45 -1.26 1.14 -2.74
CA ARG A 45 -2.51 0.89 -2.02
C ARG A 45 -2.27 1.09 -0.53
N PHE A 46 -2.37 2.35 -0.12
CA PHE A 46 -2.20 2.74 1.28
C PHE A 46 -3.27 2.10 2.15
N GLY A 47 -2.85 1.61 3.31
CA GLY A 47 -3.74 1.29 4.41
C GLY A 47 -4.36 2.54 5.05
N TRP A 48 -4.71 2.42 6.33
CA TRP A 48 -5.31 3.48 7.12
C TRP A 48 -4.24 4.35 7.80
N VAL A 49 -4.04 5.54 7.25
CA VAL A 49 -3.28 6.63 7.87
C VAL A 49 -4.26 7.54 8.59
N ASN A 50 -4.01 7.87 9.85
CA ASN A 50 -4.91 8.70 10.66
C ASN A 50 -4.15 9.80 11.41
N ILE A 51 -4.88 10.81 11.85
CA ILE A 51 -4.32 12.03 12.45
C ILE A 51 -3.52 11.77 13.74
N MET A 52 -3.89 10.74 14.50
CA MET A 52 -3.26 10.42 15.78
C MET A 52 -1.97 9.62 15.61
N ASP A 53 -1.70 9.09 14.40
CA ASP A 53 -0.62 8.14 14.14
C ASP A 53 -0.64 6.94 15.10
N GLU A 54 -1.84 6.41 15.35
CA GLU A 54 -2.04 5.28 16.25
C GLU A 54 -2.98 4.24 15.63
N PRO A 55 -2.75 2.93 15.86
CA PRO A 55 -3.58 1.87 15.29
C PRO A 55 -5.00 1.85 15.85
N GLY A 56 -5.21 2.41 17.05
CA GLY A 56 -6.49 2.38 17.76
C GLY A 56 -7.02 0.97 18.03
N ILE A 57 -8.26 0.87 18.49
CA ILE A 57 -8.88 -0.40 18.89
C ILE A 57 -9.84 -0.99 17.84
N THR A 58 -10.11 -0.27 16.75
CA THR A 58 -11.07 -0.66 15.71
C THR A 58 -10.51 -1.74 14.78
N PRO A 59 -11.34 -2.43 13.96
CA PRO A 59 -10.85 -3.35 12.93
C PRO A 59 -9.87 -2.71 11.92
N LEU A 60 -9.91 -1.37 11.73
CA LEU A 60 -8.98 -0.65 10.85
C LEU A 60 -7.52 -0.78 11.28
N ARG A 61 -7.25 -1.18 12.53
CA ARG A 61 -5.88 -1.46 13.01
C ARG A 61 -5.17 -2.52 12.17
N THR A 62 -5.92 -3.42 11.52
CA THR A 62 -5.37 -4.45 10.61
C THR A 62 -4.69 -3.87 9.38
N VAL A 63 -5.08 -2.64 9.00
CA VAL A 63 -4.52 -1.91 7.86
C VAL A 63 -3.83 -0.63 8.30
N TRP A 64 -3.57 -0.43 9.58
CA TRP A 64 -2.91 0.79 10.05
C TRP A 64 -1.56 1.00 9.37
N PHE A 65 -1.23 2.26 9.09
CA PHE A 65 0.00 2.63 8.41
C PHE A 65 0.60 3.85 9.12
N SER A 66 1.63 3.61 9.93
CA SER A 66 2.27 4.65 10.74
C SER A 66 2.93 5.71 9.85
N TYR A 67 3.09 6.93 10.35
CA TYR A 67 3.79 7.99 9.62
C TYR A 67 5.23 7.60 9.27
N ARG A 68 5.92 6.92 10.19
CA ARG A 68 7.28 6.42 9.96
C ARG A 68 7.33 5.44 8.79
N ASP A 69 6.39 4.50 8.75
CA ASP A 69 6.32 3.49 7.70
C ASP A 69 5.85 4.11 6.36
N VAL A 70 4.93 5.08 6.39
CA VAL A 70 4.53 5.86 5.20
C VAL A 70 5.73 6.56 4.58
N CYS A 71 6.50 7.30 5.39
CA CYS A 71 7.69 7.99 4.92
C CYS A 71 8.72 7.01 4.36
N SER A 72 8.94 5.87 5.03
CA SER A 72 9.87 4.85 4.56
C SER A 72 9.43 4.24 3.23
N PHE A 73 8.14 3.91 3.07
CA PHE A 73 7.61 3.37 1.82
C PHE A 73 7.78 4.37 0.67
N ILE A 74 7.40 5.63 0.88
CA ILE A 74 7.52 6.67 -0.16
C ILE A 74 8.98 6.87 -0.54
N ALA A 75 9.89 6.94 0.43
CA ALA A 75 11.33 7.07 0.15
C ALA A 75 11.83 5.90 -0.70
N LYS A 76 11.46 4.66 -0.36
CA LYS A 76 11.84 3.46 -1.11
C LYS A 76 11.25 3.41 -2.52
N ALA A 77 10.00 3.85 -2.68
CA ALA A 77 9.37 3.98 -3.98
C ALA A 77 10.07 5.02 -4.87
N LEU A 78 10.51 6.15 -4.30
CA LEU A 78 11.25 7.19 -5.04
C LEU A 78 12.68 6.78 -5.38
N GLU A 79 13.32 5.97 -4.54
CA GLU A 79 14.66 5.42 -4.75
C GLU A 79 14.68 4.22 -5.71
N ALA A 80 13.51 3.66 -6.04
CA ALA A 80 13.40 2.45 -6.85
C ALA A 80 13.97 2.67 -8.27
N PRO A 81 14.69 1.68 -8.83
CA PRO A 81 15.15 1.74 -10.22
C PRO A 81 14.01 1.97 -11.22
N LEU A 82 14.27 2.69 -12.31
CA LEU A 82 13.24 3.07 -13.31
C LEU A 82 12.63 1.88 -14.09
N ASN A 83 13.20 0.68 -13.98
CA ASN A 83 12.62 -0.55 -14.53
C ASN A 83 11.65 -1.24 -13.55
N ILE A 84 11.54 -0.76 -12.31
CA ILE A 84 10.56 -1.24 -11.34
C ILE A 84 9.28 -0.45 -11.51
N SER A 85 8.15 -1.14 -11.56
CA SER A 85 6.81 -0.59 -11.62
C SER A 85 5.83 -1.64 -11.12
N GLY A 86 4.71 -1.23 -10.55
CA GLY A 86 3.77 -2.20 -10.01
C GLY A 86 2.69 -1.57 -9.13
N ILE A 87 1.85 -2.45 -8.60
CA ILE A 87 0.82 -2.10 -7.62
C ILE A 87 1.21 -2.79 -6.32
N TYR A 88 1.35 -2.01 -5.25
CA TYR A 88 1.88 -2.49 -3.98
C TYR A 88 0.92 -2.14 -2.86
N PHE A 89 0.59 -3.12 -2.01
CA PHE A 89 0.01 -2.82 -0.70
C PHE A 89 1.07 -2.16 0.18
N ALA A 90 0.68 -1.10 0.88
CA ALA A 90 1.57 -0.30 1.71
C ALA A 90 0.91 -0.02 3.06
N MET A 91 1.46 -0.62 4.11
CA MET A 91 1.00 -0.51 5.49
C MET A 91 2.10 -0.96 6.46
N SER A 92 1.87 -0.74 7.75
CA SER A 92 2.73 -1.21 8.84
C SER A 92 2.62 -2.73 9.01
N ASN A 93 3.52 -3.33 9.78
CA ASN A 93 3.62 -4.77 10.04
C ASN A 93 2.54 -5.27 11.02
N ASN A 94 1.27 -5.00 10.74
CA ASN A 94 0.17 -5.31 11.66
C ASN A 94 -0.03 -6.83 11.80
N HIS A 95 -0.16 -7.33 13.03
CA HIS A 95 -0.30 -8.77 13.30
C HIS A 95 -1.43 -9.51 12.53
N ARG A 96 -2.49 -8.82 12.12
CA ARG A 96 -3.63 -9.38 11.37
C ARG A 96 -3.78 -8.77 9.98
N LEU A 97 -2.65 -8.59 9.30
CA LEU A 97 -2.61 -8.25 7.88
C LEU A 97 -3.38 -9.29 7.06
N TRP A 98 -4.30 -8.82 6.22
CA TRP A 98 -5.05 -9.65 5.28
C TRP A 98 -4.53 -9.52 3.84
N VAL A 99 -3.53 -8.67 3.63
CA VAL A 99 -2.83 -8.47 2.36
C VAL A 99 -1.35 -8.81 2.52
N ASP A 100 -0.73 -9.19 1.41
CA ASP A 100 0.69 -9.47 1.35
C ASP A 100 1.49 -8.20 1.03
N LEU A 101 2.62 -8.02 1.72
CA LEU A 101 3.59 -6.93 1.51
C LEU A 101 4.86 -7.41 0.80
N ASP A 102 4.93 -8.69 0.42
CA ASP A 102 6.15 -9.31 -0.10
C ASP A 102 6.61 -8.70 -1.43
N ASP A 103 5.69 -8.25 -2.29
CA ASP A 103 6.06 -7.52 -3.51
C ASP A 103 6.78 -6.20 -3.17
N ALA A 104 6.31 -5.45 -2.16
CA ALA A 104 6.94 -4.21 -1.73
C ALA A 104 8.30 -4.46 -1.06
N LYS A 105 8.43 -5.54 -0.28
CA LYS A 105 9.71 -5.96 0.29
C LYS A 105 10.71 -6.34 -0.80
N ARG A 106 10.29 -7.16 -1.76
CA ARG A 106 11.15 -7.71 -2.82
C ARG A 106 11.60 -6.63 -3.80
N ASP A 107 10.67 -5.82 -4.30
CA ASP A 107 10.94 -4.92 -5.42
C ASP A 107 11.42 -3.54 -4.94
N LEU A 108 10.92 -3.06 -3.80
CA LEU A 108 11.24 -1.73 -3.27
C LEU A 108 12.19 -1.77 -2.07
N GLY A 109 12.42 -2.94 -1.47
CA GLY A 109 13.17 -3.04 -0.21
C GLY A 109 12.42 -2.43 0.97
N TYR A 110 11.10 -2.31 0.90
CA TYR A 110 10.29 -1.75 1.97
C TYR A 110 10.09 -2.77 3.10
N ILE A 111 10.59 -2.44 4.31
CA ILE A 111 10.43 -3.27 5.51
C ILE A 111 9.76 -2.41 6.60
N PRO A 112 8.46 -2.60 6.89
CA PRO A 112 7.76 -1.84 7.93
C PRO A 112 8.39 -2.05 9.32
N GLN A 113 8.41 -1.00 10.13
CA GLN A 113 9.02 -0.97 11.46
C GLN A 113 8.00 -0.81 12.59
N ASP A 114 6.78 -0.40 12.29
CA ASP A 114 5.67 -0.34 13.24
C ASP A 114 4.66 -1.46 13.01
N GLY A 115 3.78 -1.67 13.98
CA GLY A 115 2.67 -2.62 13.89
C GLY A 115 1.62 -2.33 14.96
N ALA A 116 0.38 -2.72 14.66
CA ALA A 116 -0.79 -2.46 15.49
C ALA A 116 -0.86 -3.24 16.83
N GLU A 117 0.10 -4.13 17.09
CA GLU A 117 0.16 -5.00 18.26
C GLU A 117 0.50 -4.30 19.57
N LYS A 118 1.11 -3.10 19.55
CA LYS A 118 1.48 -2.36 20.78
C LYS A 118 0.31 -2.05 21.74
N LEU A 119 -0.93 -2.24 21.31
CA LEU A 119 -2.15 -2.05 22.11
C LEU A 119 -2.76 -3.34 22.68
N LEU A 120 -2.15 -4.51 22.43
CA LEU A 120 -2.67 -5.80 22.91
C LEU A 120 -1.89 -6.39 24.10
N ASP A 121 -0.82 -5.71 24.53
CA ASP A 121 -0.07 -5.98 25.77
C ASP A 121 -0.58 -5.09 26.91
#